data_AF-A0A2M9K9P8-F1
#
_entry.id   AF-A0A2M9K9P8-F1
#
_cell.length_a   1.000
_cell.length_b   1.000
_cell.length_c   1.000
_cell.angle_alpha   90.00
_cell.angle_beta   90.00
_cell.angle_gamma   90.00
#
_symmetry.space_group_name_H-M   'P 1'
#
loop_
_entity.id
_entity.type
_entity.pdbx_description
1 polymer ?
#
loop_
_entity_poly.entity_id
_entity_poly.type
_entity_poly.pdbx_seq_one_letter_code
_entity_poly.pdbx_strand_id
1 'polypeptide(L)'
;MLLSHLFDGGVLIVRLHEGLDVGTRGAAVWEFEALLGSYRPRTVVMELPPAAGAAVVSTVLRAERLCRAAGASLALVARHLSEAQGALRSHGLEVHATASQAIQSVESARSDADRDAAAA
;
A
#
# COMPACT_ATOMS: atom_id res chain seq x y z
N MET A 1 -4.32 -17.42 -4.62
CA MET A 1 -3.63 -16.47 -3.72
C MET A 1 -4.33 -15.14 -3.82
N LEU A 2 -4.46 -14.42 -2.71
CA LEU A 2 -5.22 -13.16 -2.65
C LEU A 2 -4.36 -11.94 -3.02
N LEU A 3 -3.04 -12.11 -2.89
CA LEU A 3 -2.06 -11.15 -3.34
C LEU A 3 -0.85 -11.84 -3.99
N SER A 4 -0.06 -11.07 -4.69
CA SER A 4 1.30 -11.43 -5.12
C SER A 4 2.25 -10.30 -4.75
N HIS A 5 3.54 -10.59 -4.63
CA HIS A 5 4.52 -9.60 -4.23
C HIS A 5 5.83 -9.66 -5.00
N LEU A 6 6.53 -8.53 -5.01
CA LEU A 6 7.91 -8.37 -5.41
C LEU A 6 8.61 -7.54 -4.34
N PHE A 7 9.82 -7.92 -3.96
CA PHE A 7 10.65 -7.14 -3.06
C PHE A 7 11.96 -6.77 -3.74
N ASP A 8 12.27 -5.48 -3.76
CA ASP A 8 13.51 -4.95 -4.33
C ASP A 8 13.97 -3.71 -3.56
N GLY A 9 15.25 -3.66 -3.19
CA GLY A 9 15.86 -2.47 -2.58
C GLY A 9 15.26 -1.95 -1.26
N GLY A 10 14.39 -2.71 -0.58
CA GLY A 10 13.63 -2.23 0.58
C GLY A 10 12.23 -1.72 0.25
N VAL A 11 11.82 -1.82 -1.02
CA VAL A 11 10.47 -1.58 -1.52
C VAL A 11 9.75 -2.92 -1.69
N LEU A 12 8.61 -3.07 -1.02
CA LEU A 12 7.71 -4.21 -1.21
C LEU A 12 6.53 -3.79 -2.09
N ILE A 13 6.49 -4.31 -3.31
CA ILE A 13 5.35 -4.13 -4.22
C ILE A 13 4.38 -5.29 -3.98
N VAL A 14 3.16 -4.99 -3.56
CA VAL A 14 2.09 -5.96 -3.33
C VAL A 14 0.97 -5.70 -4.34
N ARG A 15 0.54 -6.74 -5.04
CA ARG A 15 -0.60 -6.68 -5.96
C ARG A 15 -1.77 -7.42 -5.35
N LEU A 16 -2.87 -6.73 -5.13
CA LEU A 16 -4.12 -7.34 -4.72
C LEU A 16 -4.82 -7.93 -5.95
N HIS A 17 -5.23 -9.19 -5.87
CA HIS A 17 -5.93 -9.86 -6.96
C HIS A 17 -7.43 -9.58 -6.95
N GLU A 18 -8.08 -9.82 -8.08
CA GLU A 18 -9.53 -9.84 -8.17
C GLU A 18 -10.12 -10.97 -7.30
N GLY A 19 -11.40 -10.82 -6.92
CA GLY A 19 -12.08 -11.78 -6.05
C GLY A 19 -11.86 -11.54 -4.55
N LEU A 20 -11.17 -10.46 -4.17
CA LEU A 20 -11.10 -10.03 -2.77
C LEU A 20 -12.48 -9.54 -2.30
N ASP A 21 -13.09 -10.29 -1.40
CA ASP A 21 -14.41 -10.05 -0.83
C ASP A 21 -14.37 -9.99 0.70
N VAL A 22 -15.54 -9.93 1.32
CA VAL A 22 -15.68 -9.83 2.78
C VAL A 22 -15.17 -11.08 3.52
N GLY A 23 -15.25 -12.27 2.90
CA GLY A 23 -14.80 -13.52 3.49
C GLY A 23 -13.28 -13.70 3.40
N THR A 24 -12.69 -13.22 2.31
CA THR A 24 -11.27 -13.39 1.99
C THR A 24 -10.39 -12.25 2.49
N ARG A 25 -10.94 -11.05 2.77
CA ARG A 25 -10.16 -9.89 3.27
C ARG A 25 -9.31 -10.18 4.51
N GLY A 26 -9.76 -11.06 5.40
CA GLY A 26 -9.00 -11.41 6.61
C GLY A 26 -7.71 -12.15 6.26
N ALA A 27 -7.80 -13.12 5.35
CA ALA A 27 -6.65 -13.88 4.88
C ALA A 27 -5.66 -12.98 4.10
N ALA A 28 -6.16 -12.04 3.29
CA ALA A 28 -5.29 -11.10 2.58
C ALA A 28 -4.50 -10.19 3.53
N VAL A 29 -5.13 -9.69 4.60
CA VAL A 29 -4.43 -8.89 5.63
C VAL A 29 -3.39 -9.72 6.36
N TRP A 30 -3.70 -10.96 6.69
CA TRP A 30 -2.75 -11.86 7.35
C TRP A 30 -1.55 -12.18 6.46
N GLU A 31 -1.79 -12.48 5.18
CA GLU A 31 -0.73 -12.69 4.18
C GLU A 31 0.15 -11.44 4.05
N PHE A 32 -0.45 -10.26 4.01
CA PHE A 32 0.26 -8.98 3.98
C PHE A 32 1.12 -8.74 5.24
N GLU A 33 0.58 -9.01 6.43
CA GLU A 33 1.30 -8.89 7.70
C GLU A 33 2.53 -9.81 7.74
N ALA A 34 2.40 -11.04 7.24
CA ALA A 34 3.51 -11.97 7.12
C ALA A 34 4.61 -11.44 6.18
N LEU A 35 4.25 -10.82 5.06
CA LEU A 35 5.20 -10.18 4.15
C LEU A 35 5.93 -9.01 4.82
N LEU A 36 5.21 -8.15 5.54
CA LEU A 36 5.80 -7.04 6.30
C LEU A 36 6.82 -7.54 7.32
N GLY A 37 6.47 -8.57 8.11
CA GLY A 37 7.37 -9.15 9.09
C GLY A 37 8.62 -9.80 8.48
N SER A 38 8.46 -10.43 7.32
CA SER A 38 9.53 -11.16 6.63
C SER A 38 10.52 -10.24 5.92
N TYR A 39 10.02 -9.25 5.17
CA TYR A 39 10.86 -8.38 4.35
C TYR A 39 11.29 -7.09 5.06
N ARG A 40 10.57 -6.68 6.12
CA ARG A 40 10.77 -5.41 6.83
C ARG A 40 11.01 -4.23 5.88
N PRO A 41 10.08 -4.00 4.93
CA PRO A 41 10.27 -2.97 3.92
C PRO A 41 10.26 -1.57 4.55
N ARG A 42 10.99 -0.66 3.92
CA ARG A 42 10.91 0.78 4.23
C ARG A 42 9.71 1.41 3.52
N THR A 43 9.40 0.91 2.33
CA THR A 43 8.30 1.40 1.49
C THR A 43 7.47 0.23 1.01
N VAL A 44 6.15 0.39 1.04
CA VAL A 44 5.19 -0.54 0.46
C VAL A 44 4.42 0.16 -0.64
N VAL A 45 4.33 -0.49 -1.79
CA VAL A 45 3.50 -0.05 -2.92
C VAL A 45 2.41 -1.09 -3.14
N MET A 46 1.15 -0.69 -2.99
CA MET A 46 0.03 -1.60 -3.16
C MET A 46 -0.73 -1.32 -4.45
N GLU A 47 -0.67 -2.25 -5.40
CA GLU A 47 -1.46 -2.21 -6.64
C GLU A 47 -2.87 -2.77 -6.37
N LEU A 48 -3.89 -1.96 -6.67
CA LEU A 48 -5.30 -2.33 -6.52
C LEU A 48 -5.82 -3.06 -7.76
N PRO A 49 -6.76 -4.02 -7.60
CA PRO A 49 -7.42 -4.65 -8.74
C PRO A 49 -8.32 -3.64 -9.47
N PRO A 50 -8.66 -3.88 -10.75
CA PRO A 50 -9.58 -3.03 -11.51
C PRO A 50 -10.93 -2.83 -10.83
N ALA A 51 -11.49 -3.92 -10.29
CA ALA A 51 -12.74 -3.92 -9.53
C ALA A 51 -12.50 -3.80 -8.02
N ALA A 52 -12.09 -2.60 -7.57
CA ALA A 52 -11.88 -2.33 -6.16
C ALA A 52 -13.17 -1.85 -5.45
N GLY A 53 -13.70 -2.69 -4.56
CA GLY A 53 -14.87 -2.38 -3.72
C GLY A 53 -14.54 -2.24 -2.23
N ALA A 54 -15.56 -2.30 -1.37
CA ALA A 54 -15.43 -2.11 0.07
C ALA A 54 -14.45 -3.08 0.75
N ALA A 55 -14.33 -4.32 0.27
CA ALA A 55 -13.38 -5.31 0.79
C ALA A 55 -11.93 -4.90 0.53
N VAL A 56 -11.65 -4.35 -0.66
CA VAL A 56 -10.33 -3.79 -1.02
C VAL A 56 -10.02 -2.58 -0.15
N VAL A 57 -10.94 -1.62 -0.03
CA VAL A 57 -10.76 -0.45 0.85
C VAL A 57 -10.46 -0.88 2.29
N SER A 58 -11.24 -1.80 2.83
CA SER A 58 -11.05 -2.33 4.19
C SER A 58 -9.69 -3.00 4.39
N THR A 59 -9.21 -3.73 3.37
CA THR A 59 -7.91 -4.39 3.37
C THR A 59 -6.78 -3.37 3.33
N VAL A 60 -6.87 -2.38 2.44
CA VAL A 60 -5.88 -1.31 2.31
C VAL A 60 -5.78 -0.48 3.59
N LEU A 61 -6.90 -0.10 4.21
CA LEU A 61 -6.89 0.65 5.48
C LEU A 61 -6.29 -0.16 6.63
N ARG A 62 -6.38 -1.49 6.60
CA ARG A 62 -5.68 -2.35 7.57
C ARG A 62 -4.19 -2.42 7.26
N ALA A 63 -3.83 -2.57 5.99
CA ALA A 63 -2.44 -2.55 5.55
C ALA A 63 -1.73 -1.24 5.91
N GLU A 64 -2.38 -0.08 5.74
CA GLU A 64 -1.89 1.23 6.16
C GLU A 64 -1.50 1.23 7.65
N ARG A 65 -2.40 0.76 8.51
CA ARG A 65 -2.16 0.73 9.95
C ARG A 65 -0.99 -0.19 10.31
N LEU A 66 -0.86 -1.33 9.62
CA LEU A 66 0.24 -2.26 9.82
C LEU A 66 1.57 -1.66 9.35
N CYS A 67 1.60 -1.01 8.19
CA CYS A 67 2.77 -0.28 7.70
C CYS A 67 3.19 0.80 8.71
N ARG A 68 2.24 1.61 9.18
CA ARG A 68 2.50 2.66 10.17
C ARG A 68 3.06 2.08 11.48
N ALA A 69 2.50 0.97 11.97
CA ALA A 69 3.02 0.30 13.16
C ALA A 69 4.42 -0.28 12.96
N ALA A 70 4.76 -0.70 11.74
CA ALA A 70 6.08 -1.21 11.37
C ALA A 70 7.09 -0.11 10.99
N GLY A 71 6.68 1.16 10.95
CA GLY A 71 7.51 2.28 10.48
C GLY A 71 7.75 2.29 8.96
N ALA A 72 6.90 1.62 8.19
CA ALA A 72 6.94 1.60 6.74
C ALA A 72 5.95 2.62 6.15
N SER A 73 6.32 3.25 5.03
CA SER A 73 5.41 4.09 4.24
C SER A 73 4.56 3.23 3.30
N LEU A 74 3.30 3.62 3.08
CA LEU A 74 2.41 2.96 2.11
C LEU A 74 1.98 3.95 1.02
N ALA A 75 2.13 3.54 -0.24
CA ALA A 75 1.56 4.24 -1.39
C ALA A 75 0.71 3.29 -2.23
N LEU A 76 -0.33 3.83 -2.88
CA LEU A 76 -1.29 3.04 -3.64
C LEU A 76 -1.14 3.28 -5.13
N VAL A 77 -1.35 2.23 -5.92
CA VAL A 77 -1.38 2.28 -7.37
C VAL A 77 -2.73 1.77 -7.83
N ALA A 78 -3.43 2.57 -8.61
CA ALA A 78 -4.68 2.16 -9.21
C ALA A 78 -4.72 2.60 -10.67
N ARG A 79 -4.74 1.61 -11.57
CA ARG A 79 -4.70 1.83 -13.02
C ARG A 79 -6.07 2.16 -13.62
N HIS A 80 -7.13 1.96 -12.84
CA HIS A 80 -8.52 2.20 -13.24
C HIS A 80 -9.21 3.05 -12.19
N LEU A 81 -10.04 3.99 -12.65
CA LEU A 81 -10.96 4.75 -11.79
C LEU A 81 -11.95 3.78 -11.14
N SER A 82 -12.04 3.82 -9.82
CA SER A 82 -12.99 3.03 -9.04
C SER A 82 -13.49 3.84 -7.84
N GLU A 83 -14.68 3.51 -7.33
CA GLU A 83 -15.23 4.13 -6.11
C GLU A 83 -14.28 3.99 -4.92
N ALA A 84 -13.52 2.89 -4.85
CA ALA A 84 -12.49 2.70 -3.84
C ALA A 84 -11.43 3.80 -3.83
N GLN A 85 -11.06 4.38 -4.98
CA GLN A 85 -10.07 5.46 -5.02
C GLN A 85 -10.55 6.70 -4.25
N GLY A 86 -11.83 7.07 -4.43
CA GLY A 86 -12.42 8.21 -3.71
C GLY A 86 -12.43 7.98 -2.20
N ALA A 87 -12.85 6.78 -1.79
CA ALA A 87 -12.83 6.39 -0.38
C ALA A 87 -11.42 6.35 0.22
N LEU A 88 -10.42 5.88 -0.52
CA LEU A 88 -9.04 5.82 -0.03
C LEU A 88 -8.44 7.23 0.12
N ARG A 89 -8.68 8.10 -0.87
CA ARG A 89 -8.26 9.50 -0.83
C ARG A 89 -8.93 10.27 0.32
N SER A 90 -10.19 9.99 0.63
CA SER A 90 -10.87 10.63 1.77
C SER A 90 -10.26 10.22 3.13
N HIS A 91 -9.52 9.12 3.18
CA HIS A 91 -8.74 8.70 4.34
C HIS A 91 -7.29 9.20 4.31
N GLY A 92 -6.97 10.12 3.38
CA GLY A 92 -5.63 10.72 3.25
C GLY A 92 -4.61 9.84 2.53
N LEU A 93 -5.04 8.78 1.84
CA LEU A 93 -4.13 7.91 1.09
C LEU A 93 -3.88 8.43 -0.32
N GLU A 94 -2.60 8.55 -0.67
CA GLU A 94 -2.18 8.89 -2.02
C GLU A 94 -2.36 7.70 -2.96
N VAL A 95 -3.02 7.97 -4.09
CA VAL A 95 -3.28 6.99 -5.15
C VAL A 95 -2.67 7.50 -6.44
N HIS A 96 -1.68 6.77 -6.94
CA HIS A 96 -0.92 7.07 -8.15
C HIS A 96 -1.36 6.17 -9.31
N ALA A 97 -1.05 6.58 -10.54
CA ALA A 97 -1.39 5.81 -11.73
C ALA A 97 -0.42 4.64 -11.97
N THR A 98 0.83 4.75 -11.50
CA THR A 98 1.87 3.73 -11.70
C THR A 98 2.71 3.51 -10.43
N ALA A 99 3.33 2.32 -10.34
CA ALA A 99 4.26 1.99 -9.26
C ALA A 99 5.47 2.93 -9.21
N SER A 100 6.01 3.32 -10.37
CA SER A 100 7.14 4.25 -10.44
C SER A 100 6.79 5.62 -9.83
N GLN A 101 5.59 6.14 -10.08
CA GLN A 101 5.13 7.39 -9.47
C GLN A 101 4.95 7.25 -7.96
N ALA A 102 4.38 6.12 -7.51
CA ALA A 102 4.22 5.84 -6.09
C ALA A 102 5.56 5.76 -5.34
N ILE A 103 6.54 5.08 -5.93
CA ILE A 103 7.90 4.97 -5.36
C ILE A 103 8.54 6.36 -5.26
N GLN A 104 8.52 7.13 -6.37
CA GLN A 104 9.09 8.48 -6.39
C GLN A 104 8.44 9.43 -5.37
N SER A 105 7.12 9.35 -5.17
CA SER A 105 6.39 10.15 -4.18
C SER A 105 6.90 9.86 -2.77
N VAL A 106 6.95 8.58 -2.39
CA VAL A 106 7.38 8.15 -1.05
C VAL A 106 8.84 8.51 -0.80
N GLU A 107 9.72 8.29 -1.77
CA GLU A 107 11.13 8.62 -1.64
C GLU A 107 11.36 10.12 -1.49
N SER A 108 10.60 10.94 -2.23
CA SER A 108 10.67 12.40 -2.14
C SER A 108 10.19 12.89 -0.77
N ALA A 109 9.02 12.43 -0.31
CA ALA A 109 8.47 12.78 1.00
C ALA A 109 9.42 12.41 2.15
N ARG A 110 10.14 11.29 2.01
CA ARG A 110 11.13 10.87 2.99
C ARG A 110 12.38 11.76 2.96
N SER A 111 12.88 12.11 1.77
CA SER A 111 14.02 13.01 1.64
C SER A 111 13.75 14.40 2.23
N ASP A 112 12.49 14.84 2.22
CA ASP A 112 12.09 16.10 2.84
C ASP A 112 12.01 15.97 4.36
N ALA A 113 11.43 14.88 4.88
CA ALA A 113 11.40 14.60 6.32
C ALA A 113 12.81 14.44 6.92
N ASP A 114 13.72 13.77 6.22
CA ASP A 114 15.13 13.62 6.66
C ASP A 114 15.84 14.99 6.68
N ARG A 115 15.50 15.90 5.76
CA ARG A 115 16.03 17.28 5.72
C ARG A 115 15.52 18.12 6.88
N ASP A 116 14.22 18.06 7.17
CA ASP A 116 13.60 18.80 8.26
C ASP A 116 14.14 18.34 9.62
N ALA A 117 14.36 17.03 9.79
CA ALA A 117 14.94 16.48 11.01
C ALA A 117 16.41 16.89 11.22
N ALA A 118 17.18 17.13 10.15
CA ALA A 118 18.56 17.59 10.24
C ALA A 118 18.69 19.10 10.52
N ALA A 119 17.62 19.86 10.32
CA ALA A 119 17.56 21.31 10.55
C ALA A 119 17.04 21.69 11.95
N ALA A 120 16.58 20.72 12.74
CA ALA A 120 16.06 20.87 14.10
C ALA A 120 17.10 20.50 15.16
#